data_AF-M4DZR9-F1
#
_entry.id   AF-M4DZR9-F1
#
_cell.length_a   1.000
_cell.length_b   1.000
_cell.length_c   1.000
_cell.angle_alpha   90.00
_cell.angle_beta   90.00
_cell.angle_gamma   90.00
#
_symmetry.space_group_name_H-M   'P 1'
#
loop_
_entity.id
_entity.type
_entity.pdbx_description
1 polymer ?
#
loop_
_entity_poly.entity_id
_entity_poly.type
_entity_poly.pdbx_seq_one_letter_code
_entity_poly.pdbx_strand_id
1 'polypeptide(L)'
;MALEEAGDDYTKDGTVDLRGNPVRRSQRGRWKACSFVVDNVGWGWGYGLPTFGLAISISVFLLGIPFSRHNLPMGSPFLKMAARVIVASFRKARAKMPHDHTRELPSLEYERKGTFPIQSTKSLRFLDKASLKTGITGQWNLCTTTEVEETKQMLNMLPVMCVTFVPSAMIAQINTLFVKQGTTLNARIIGNFSIPPASISAFVTVSLLVSIVLYDRVFVKIARKFTGNPRGITLLQRMGTGLIFHMLVMTVASFTERYRLKVAADHGLIHQTGVKLPLTIFVLLPQFVLMGMADAFLVVAKLEFFYDQAPESMKSLGTS
;
A
#
# COMPACT_ATOMS: atom_id res chain seq x y z
N MET A 1 -49.81 -10.67 -32.42
CA MET A 1 -49.55 -9.78 -31.26
C MET A 1 -48.17 -10.13 -30.73
N ALA A 2 -47.32 -9.11 -30.50
CA ALA A 2 -45.86 -9.13 -30.25
C ALA A 2 -45.02 -9.34 -31.54
N LEU A 3 -44.43 -8.30 -32.18
CA LEU A 3 -43.30 -7.42 -31.80
C LEU A 3 -41.97 -8.18 -31.63
N GLU A 4 -41.30 -8.46 -32.75
CA GLU A 4 -39.83 -8.59 -32.78
C GLU A 4 -39.24 -7.20 -33.04
N GLU A 5 -38.79 -6.54 -31.97
CA GLU A 5 -37.92 -5.37 -32.09
C GLU A 5 -36.54 -5.83 -32.59
N ALA A 6 -36.26 -5.59 -33.88
CA ALA A 6 -34.91 -5.64 -34.41
C ALA A 6 -34.06 -4.55 -33.75
N GLY A 7 -33.24 -4.96 -32.79
CA GLY A 7 -32.33 -4.09 -32.05
C GLY A 7 -31.36 -3.35 -32.96
N ASP A 8 -31.36 -2.03 -32.83
CA ASP A 8 -30.58 -1.06 -33.61
C ASP A 8 -29.05 -1.26 -33.43
N ASP A 9 -28.37 -1.67 -34.51
CA ASP A 9 -26.94 -2.07 -34.53
C ASP A 9 -25.96 -0.87 -34.65
N TYR A 10 -26.50 0.36 -34.57
CA TYR A 10 -25.79 1.62 -34.72
C TYR A 10 -25.68 2.41 -33.40
N THR A 11 -24.63 3.23 -33.26
CA THR A 11 -24.45 4.08 -32.08
C THR A 11 -25.42 5.28 -32.12
N LYS A 12 -26.36 5.34 -31.17
CA LYS A 12 -27.37 6.42 -31.06
C LYS A 12 -26.84 7.76 -30.53
N ASP A 13 -25.53 7.96 -30.59
CA ASP A 13 -24.81 9.13 -30.05
C ASP A 13 -24.39 10.13 -31.15
N GLY A 14 -24.81 9.91 -32.40
CA GLY A 14 -24.51 10.79 -33.53
C GLY A 14 -23.11 10.64 -34.11
N THR A 15 -22.36 9.61 -33.71
CA THR A 15 -21.00 9.40 -34.19
C THR A 15 -20.99 8.83 -35.61
N VAL A 16 -20.35 9.55 -36.54
CA VAL A 16 -20.16 9.13 -37.93
C VAL A 16 -18.71 8.75 -38.22
N ASP A 17 -18.50 7.87 -39.19
CA ASP A 17 -17.17 7.55 -39.71
C ASP A 17 -16.58 8.69 -40.56
N LEU A 18 -15.35 8.52 -41.02
CA LEU A 18 -14.65 9.51 -41.84
C LEU A 18 -15.31 9.76 -43.22
N ARG A 19 -16.35 9.00 -43.57
CA ARG A 19 -17.17 9.15 -44.79
C ARG A 19 -18.59 9.64 -44.47
N GLY A 20 -18.89 9.97 -43.21
CA GLY A 20 -20.17 10.51 -42.78
C GLY A 20 -21.25 9.48 -42.44
N ASN A 21 -20.93 8.19 -42.35
CA ASN A 21 -21.92 7.13 -42.07
C ASN A 21 -21.99 6.76 -40.57
N PRO A 22 -23.17 6.40 -40.03
CA PRO A 22 -23.32 5.98 -38.62
C PRO A 22 -22.52 4.71 -38.30
N VAL A 23 -21.84 4.70 -37.15
CA VAL A 23 -20.87 3.65 -36.78
C VAL A 23 -21.56 2.40 -36.19
N ARG A 24 -21.20 1.21 -36.68
CA ARG A 24 -21.71 -0.09 -36.19
C ARG A 24 -21.02 -0.59 -34.92
N ARG A 25 -21.82 -1.11 -33.99
CA ARG A 25 -21.37 -1.52 -32.63
C ARG A 25 -20.55 -2.81 -32.60
N SER A 26 -20.73 -3.69 -33.59
CA SER A 26 -20.12 -5.03 -33.65
C SER A 26 -18.65 -5.07 -34.08
N GLN A 27 -18.13 -4.03 -34.74
CA GLN A 27 -16.79 -4.06 -35.35
C GLN A 27 -15.64 -3.50 -34.50
N ARG A 28 -15.89 -2.91 -33.32
CA ARG A 28 -14.81 -2.46 -32.42
C ARG A 28 -14.69 -3.37 -31.21
N GLY A 29 -13.72 -4.29 -31.28
CA GLY A 29 -13.33 -5.20 -30.21
C GLY A 29 -13.17 -4.49 -28.85
N ARG A 30 -13.84 -5.01 -27.83
CA ARG A 30 -13.94 -4.41 -26.50
C ARG A 30 -12.84 -4.96 -25.57
N TRP A 31 -11.65 -4.39 -25.66
CA TRP A 31 -10.70 -4.39 -24.53
C TRP A 31 -10.59 -2.95 -24.04
N LYS A 32 -11.18 -2.65 -22.89
CA LYS A 32 -11.09 -1.31 -22.28
C LYS A 32 -10.89 -1.45 -20.78
N ALA A 33 -9.72 -0.98 -20.33
CA ALA A 33 -9.37 -0.86 -18.92
C ALA A 33 -10.37 0.06 -18.18
N CYS A 34 -10.61 -0.23 -16.89
CA CYS A 34 -11.72 0.31 -16.11
C CYS A 34 -11.82 1.85 -16.12
N SER A 35 -10.71 2.59 -16.04
CA SER A 35 -10.75 4.06 -16.04
C SER A 35 -11.22 4.64 -17.38
N PHE A 36 -10.85 4.03 -18.49
CA PHE A 36 -11.31 4.46 -19.82
C PHE A 36 -12.80 4.15 -20.02
N VAL A 37 -13.30 3.07 -19.41
CA VAL A 37 -14.74 2.70 -19.43
C VAL A 37 -15.57 3.65 -18.58
N VAL A 38 -15.12 3.98 -17.36
CA VAL A 38 -15.80 4.95 -16.50
C VAL A 38 -15.90 6.31 -17.20
N ASP A 39 -14.77 6.82 -17.71
CA ASP A 39 -14.70 8.18 -18.27
C ASP A 39 -15.35 8.30 -19.67
N ASN A 40 -15.43 7.24 -20.47
CA ASN A 40 -15.94 7.30 -21.85
C ASN A 40 -17.22 6.49 -22.14
N VAL A 41 -17.63 5.56 -21.27
CA VAL A 41 -18.80 4.68 -21.49
C VAL A 41 -19.87 4.89 -20.42
N GLY A 42 -19.46 5.27 -19.21
CA GLY A 42 -20.35 5.65 -18.12
C GLY A 42 -20.22 4.78 -16.87
N TRP A 43 -20.76 5.32 -15.77
CA TRP A 43 -20.61 4.81 -14.41
C TRP A 43 -21.13 3.36 -14.27
N GLY A 44 -22.27 3.03 -14.91
CA GLY A 44 -22.87 1.69 -14.82
C GLY A 44 -21.96 0.56 -15.30
N TRP A 45 -21.28 0.73 -16.44
CA TRP A 45 -20.31 -0.27 -16.94
C TRP A 45 -19.00 -0.25 -16.16
N GLY A 46 -18.59 0.94 -15.72
CA GLY A 46 -17.37 1.15 -14.93
C GLY A 46 -17.38 0.40 -13.60
N TYR A 47 -18.50 0.42 -12.87
CA TYR A 47 -18.65 -0.30 -11.60
C TYR A 47 -19.23 -1.71 -11.75
N GLY A 48 -20.05 -1.93 -12.79
CA GLY A 48 -20.67 -3.23 -13.05
C GLY A 48 -19.65 -4.34 -13.32
N LEU A 49 -18.60 -4.05 -14.09
CA LEU A 49 -17.58 -5.05 -14.44
C LEU A 49 -16.76 -5.53 -13.22
N PRO A 50 -16.21 -4.65 -12.36
CA PRO A 50 -15.58 -5.07 -11.10
C PRO A 50 -16.53 -5.83 -10.17
N THR A 51 -17.80 -5.42 -10.10
CA THR A 51 -18.81 -6.07 -9.25
C THR A 51 -19.08 -7.50 -9.71
N PHE A 52 -19.21 -7.70 -11.02
CA PHE A 52 -19.38 -9.03 -11.60
C PHE A 52 -18.15 -9.91 -11.38
N GLY A 53 -16.94 -9.36 -11.53
CA GLY A 53 -15.70 -10.07 -11.21
C GLY A 53 -15.62 -10.49 -9.74
N LEU A 54 -16.01 -9.60 -8.81
CA LEU A 54 -16.07 -9.91 -7.39
C LEU A 54 -17.10 -11.01 -7.08
N ALA A 55 -18.27 -10.95 -7.72
CA ALA A 55 -19.31 -11.98 -7.57
C ALA A 55 -18.78 -13.37 -8.00
N ILE A 56 -18.10 -13.44 -9.15
CA ILE A 56 -17.44 -14.68 -9.60
C ILE A 56 -16.41 -15.15 -8.58
N SER A 57 -15.55 -14.24 -8.09
CA SER A 57 -14.52 -14.57 -7.11
C SER A 57 -15.12 -15.15 -5.82
N ILE A 58 -16.22 -14.58 -5.33
CA ILE A 58 -16.93 -15.08 -4.15
C ILE A 58 -17.54 -16.44 -4.44
N SER A 59 -18.19 -16.64 -5.59
CA SER A 59 -18.77 -17.93 -5.96
C SER A 59 -17.70 -19.04 -6.00
N VAL A 60 -16.56 -18.79 -6.64
CA VAL A 60 -15.44 -19.74 -6.68
C VAL A 60 -14.90 -20.02 -5.27
N PHE A 61 -14.75 -18.99 -4.43
CA PHE A 61 -14.30 -19.14 -3.05
C PHE A 61 -15.26 -20.03 -2.22
N LEU A 62 -16.58 -19.79 -2.32
CA LEU A 62 -17.59 -20.56 -1.61
C LEU A 62 -17.60 -22.04 -2.05
N LEU A 63 -17.43 -22.30 -3.35
CA LEU A 63 -17.28 -23.66 -3.88
C LEU A 63 -15.98 -24.34 -3.41
N GLY A 64 -14.96 -23.56 -3.06
CA GLY A 64 -13.67 -24.03 -2.54
C GLY A 64 -13.66 -24.31 -1.02
N ILE A 65 -14.66 -23.86 -0.26
CA ILE A 65 -14.77 -24.10 1.19
C ILE A 65 -14.66 -25.59 1.57
N PRO A 66 -15.38 -26.54 0.94
CA PRO A 66 -15.29 -27.96 1.31
C PRO A 66 -13.89 -28.56 1.07
N PHE A 67 -13.08 -27.96 0.19
CA PHE A 67 -11.70 -28.38 -0.07
C PHE A 67 -10.66 -27.64 0.79
N SER A 68 -11.09 -26.66 1.58
CA SER A 68 -10.20 -25.81 2.36
C SER A 68 -9.87 -26.45 3.71
N ARG A 69 -8.57 -26.51 4.05
CA ARG A 69 -8.11 -26.95 5.37
C ARG A 69 -8.23 -25.78 6.34
N HIS A 70 -9.10 -25.93 7.35
CA HIS A 70 -9.35 -24.89 8.34
C HIS A 70 -8.27 -24.92 9.42
N ASN A 71 -7.58 -23.80 9.62
CA ASN A 71 -6.67 -23.63 10.74
C ASN A 71 -7.48 -23.26 11.99
N LEU A 72 -7.08 -23.81 13.15
CA LEU A 72 -7.67 -23.44 14.43
C LEU A 72 -7.43 -21.94 14.68
N PRO A 73 -8.41 -21.21 15.25
CA PRO A 73 -8.24 -19.79 15.57
C PRO A 73 -7.11 -19.63 16.59
N MET A 74 -5.95 -19.15 16.15
CA MET A 74 -4.96 -18.55 17.05
C MET A 74 -5.59 -17.23 17.52
N GLY A 75 -6.13 -17.22 18.73
CA GLY A 75 -6.81 -16.04 19.27
C GLY A 75 -5.90 -14.83 19.26
N SER A 76 -6.43 -13.64 18.94
CA SER A 76 -5.69 -12.39 19.14
C SER A 76 -6.60 -11.31 19.73
N PRO A 77 -6.45 -11.03 21.03
CA PRO A 77 -6.75 -9.74 21.58
C PRO A 77 -5.40 -9.05 21.80
N PHE A 78 -4.68 -8.70 20.73
CA PHE A 78 -3.35 -8.08 20.80
C PHE A 78 -3.34 -6.87 21.74
N LEU A 79 -4.34 -5.98 21.59
CA LEU A 79 -4.51 -4.84 22.48
C LEU A 79 -4.62 -5.27 23.94
N LYS A 80 -5.29 -6.40 24.22
CA LYS A 80 -5.42 -6.98 25.55
C LYS A 80 -4.10 -7.57 26.04
N MET A 81 -3.34 -8.25 25.19
CA MET A 81 -2.02 -8.80 25.52
C MET A 81 -1.02 -7.68 25.83
N ALA A 82 -0.87 -6.70 24.94
CA ALA A 82 -0.03 -5.53 25.15
C ALA A 82 -0.49 -4.73 26.38
N ALA A 83 -1.80 -4.50 26.54
CA ALA A 83 -2.32 -3.84 27.74
C ALA A 83 -2.03 -4.63 29.02
N ARG A 84 -2.14 -5.97 29.01
CA ARG A 84 -1.79 -6.83 30.16
C ARG A 84 -0.32 -6.68 30.52
N VAL A 85 0.58 -6.75 29.53
CA VAL A 85 2.03 -6.61 29.73
C VAL A 85 2.36 -5.22 30.29
N ILE A 86 1.80 -4.18 29.70
CA ILE A 86 2.01 -2.79 30.14
C ILE A 86 1.48 -2.61 31.58
N VAL A 87 0.24 -3.00 31.86
CA VAL A 87 -0.37 -2.89 33.20
C VAL A 87 0.39 -3.69 34.25
N ALA A 88 0.76 -4.94 33.95
CA ALA A 88 1.52 -5.78 34.87
C ALA A 88 2.93 -5.21 35.15
N SER A 89 3.58 -4.62 34.13
CA SER A 89 4.88 -3.97 34.29
C SER A 89 4.79 -2.73 35.21
N PHE A 90 3.74 -1.90 35.06
CA PHE A 90 3.52 -0.73 35.90
C PHE A 90 3.15 -1.10 37.35
N ARG A 91 2.29 -2.12 37.54
CA ARG A 91 1.96 -2.63 38.88
C ARG A 91 3.18 -3.14 39.64
N LYS A 92 4.16 -3.66 38.92
CA LYS A 92 5.42 -4.17 39.47
C LYS A 92 6.58 -3.20 39.29
N ALA A 93 6.33 -1.92 38.98
CA ALA A 93 7.39 -0.96 38.69
C ALA A 93 8.40 -0.81 39.84
N ARG A 94 7.98 -1.03 41.09
CA ARG A 94 8.84 -0.96 42.29
C ARG A 94 9.50 -2.30 42.67
N ALA A 95 9.19 -3.40 41.99
CA ALA A 95 9.79 -4.70 42.28
C ALA A 95 11.27 -4.72 41.87
N LYS A 96 12.14 -5.28 42.72
CA LYS A 96 13.55 -5.53 42.40
C LYS A 96 13.63 -6.62 41.34
N MET A 97 14.42 -6.39 40.30
CA MET A 97 14.64 -7.33 39.20
C MET A 97 15.77 -8.29 39.60
N PRO A 98 15.50 -9.59 39.82
CA PRO A 98 16.53 -10.53 40.24
C PRO A 98 17.50 -10.84 39.09
N HIS A 99 18.74 -11.17 39.43
CA HIS A 99 19.81 -11.28 38.43
C HIS A 99 19.70 -12.55 37.57
N ASP A 100 19.03 -13.63 38.02
CA ASP A 100 19.07 -14.86 37.20
C ASP A 100 17.93 -15.91 37.29
N HIS A 101 17.05 -15.99 38.32
CA HIS A 101 16.24 -17.23 38.48
C HIS A 101 14.74 -17.11 38.81
N THR A 102 14.09 -15.95 38.66
CA THR A 102 12.63 -15.81 38.92
C THR A 102 11.77 -15.52 37.68
N ARG A 103 12.31 -15.82 36.49
CA ARG A 103 11.55 -15.79 35.23
C ARG A 103 10.97 -17.19 35.02
N GLU A 104 9.66 -17.38 35.21
CA GLU A 104 9.05 -18.68 34.95
C GLU A 104 8.75 -18.92 33.46
N LEU A 105 9.14 -20.14 33.07
CA LEU A 105 8.74 -21.08 32.03
C LEU A 105 8.30 -20.58 30.64
N PRO A 106 8.86 -21.19 29.56
CA PRO A 106 8.37 -21.02 28.19
C PRO A 106 6.86 -21.26 28.12
N SER A 107 6.14 -20.57 27.23
CA SER A 107 4.73 -20.87 27.01
C SER A 107 4.54 -22.35 26.63
N LEU A 108 3.49 -22.98 27.16
CA LEU A 108 3.09 -24.38 26.86
C LEU A 108 3.02 -24.68 25.35
N GLU A 109 2.88 -23.65 24.52
CA GLU A 109 2.85 -23.74 23.07
C GLU A 109 4.23 -24.02 22.45
N TYR A 110 5.32 -23.55 23.07
CA TYR A 110 6.70 -23.80 22.62
C TYR A 110 7.21 -25.19 23.04
N GLU A 111 6.83 -25.66 24.23
CA GLU A 111 7.09 -27.07 24.63
C GLU A 111 6.42 -28.05 23.67
N ARG A 112 5.21 -27.71 23.17
CA ARG A 112 4.49 -28.52 22.19
C ARG A 112 5.08 -28.45 20.77
N LYS A 113 5.64 -27.30 20.37
CA LYS A 113 6.20 -27.07 19.02
C LYS A 113 7.70 -27.37 18.90
N GLY A 114 8.41 -27.64 20.00
CA GLY A 114 9.85 -27.88 20.01
C GLY A 114 10.69 -26.65 19.63
N THR A 115 10.10 -25.47 19.69
CA THR A 115 10.75 -24.19 19.36
C THR A 115 11.41 -23.57 20.59
N PHE A 116 12.52 -22.87 20.41
CA PHE A 116 13.23 -22.21 21.51
C PHE A 116 12.53 -20.92 21.93
N PRO A 117 12.49 -20.58 23.24
CA PRO A 117 11.91 -19.32 23.72
C PRO A 117 12.69 -18.11 23.18
N ILE A 118 11.98 -17.02 22.88
CA ILE A 118 12.59 -15.75 22.48
C ILE A 118 13.53 -15.28 23.59
N GLN A 119 14.81 -15.12 23.27
CA GLN A 119 15.80 -14.65 24.25
C GLN A 119 15.48 -13.22 24.71
N SER A 120 15.65 -12.96 26.00
CA SER A 120 15.32 -11.68 26.61
C SER A 120 16.16 -10.54 26.00
N THR A 121 15.51 -9.52 25.45
CA THR A 121 16.17 -8.37 24.83
C THR A 121 16.45 -7.28 25.86
N LYS A 122 17.60 -6.59 25.73
CA LYS A 122 17.97 -5.43 26.56
C LYS A 122 17.13 -4.17 26.31
N SER A 123 16.30 -4.14 25.26
CA SER A 123 15.39 -3.03 24.97
C SER A 123 14.17 -3.08 25.90
N LEU A 124 13.66 -1.91 26.32
CA LEU A 124 12.45 -1.78 27.14
C LEU A 124 12.45 -2.69 28.40
N ARG A 125 13.58 -2.75 29.13
CA ARG A 125 13.77 -3.62 30.32
C ARG A 125 12.71 -3.48 31.40
N PHE A 126 12.01 -2.34 31.46
CA PHE A 126 10.93 -2.18 32.43
C PHE A 126 9.76 -3.15 32.18
N LEU A 127 9.53 -3.56 30.94
CA LEU A 127 8.48 -4.52 30.57
C LEU A 127 8.76 -5.93 31.08
N ASP A 128 10.03 -6.29 31.30
CA ASP A 128 10.43 -7.57 31.90
C ASP A 128 9.85 -7.76 33.30
N LYS A 129 9.46 -6.68 33.98
CA LYS A 129 8.82 -6.76 35.29
C LYS A 129 7.46 -7.45 35.22
N ALA A 130 6.78 -7.45 34.08
CA ALA A 130 5.49 -8.11 33.90
C ALA A 130 5.57 -9.63 34.15
N SER A 131 6.72 -10.26 33.86
CA SER A 131 6.94 -11.69 34.01
C SER A 131 7.45 -12.13 35.40
N LEU A 132 7.62 -11.20 36.35
CA LEU A 132 8.10 -11.54 37.70
C LEU A 132 7.01 -12.23 38.53
N LYS A 133 7.32 -13.35 39.18
CA LYS A 133 6.37 -14.00 40.10
C LYS A 133 6.39 -13.32 41.47
N THR A 134 5.33 -12.57 41.81
CA THR A 134 5.19 -11.84 43.08
C THR A 134 4.08 -12.40 43.98
N GLY A 135 3.78 -13.71 43.89
CA GLY A 135 2.76 -14.40 44.69
C GLY A 135 1.30 -14.14 44.28
N ILE A 136 0.98 -12.98 43.72
CA ILE A 136 -0.36 -12.65 43.18
C ILE A 136 -0.46 -13.14 41.72
N THR A 137 -1.06 -14.30 41.50
CA THR A 137 -1.30 -14.87 40.17
C THR A 137 -2.66 -14.43 39.63
N GLY A 138 -2.65 -13.52 38.66
CA GLY A 138 -3.86 -13.07 37.96
C GLY A 138 -3.55 -12.66 36.53
N GLN A 139 -4.54 -12.75 35.64
CA GLN A 139 -4.37 -12.50 34.20
C GLN A 139 -3.75 -11.11 33.89
N TRP A 140 -4.02 -10.10 34.74
CA TRP A 140 -3.51 -8.73 34.62
C TRP A 140 -2.28 -8.43 35.48
N ASN A 141 -1.76 -9.45 36.17
CA ASN A 141 -0.61 -9.31 37.04
C ASN A 141 0.53 -10.26 36.70
N LEU A 142 0.35 -11.25 35.83
CA LEU A 142 1.41 -12.14 35.39
C LEU A 142 1.31 -12.37 33.88
N CYS A 143 2.42 -12.17 33.18
CA CYS A 143 2.58 -12.40 31.74
C CYS A 143 3.78 -13.31 31.49
N THR A 144 3.72 -14.09 30.41
CA THR A 144 4.83 -14.94 29.97
C THR A 144 5.97 -14.09 29.40
N THR A 145 7.20 -14.62 29.39
CA THR A 145 8.36 -13.96 28.77
C THR A 145 8.16 -13.73 27.27
N THR A 146 7.51 -14.68 26.59
CA THR A 146 7.10 -14.54 25.19
C THR A 146 6.17 -13.35 25.00
N GLU A 147 5.11 -13.23 25.83
CA GLU A 147 4.18 -12.09 25.71
C GLU A 147 4.89 -10.73 25.89
N VAL A 148 5.88 -10.69 26.77
CA VAL A 148 6.70 -9.49 27.01
C VAL A 148 7.57 -9.16 25.80
N GLU A 149 8.32 -10.12 25.27
CA GLU A 149 9.22 -9.88 24.13
C GLU A 149 8.45 -9.55 22.84
N GLU A 150 7.32 -10.22 22.58
CA GLU A 150 6.44 -9.86 21.45
C GLU A 150 5.91 -8.42 21.59
N THR A 151 5.53 -8.00 22.80
CA THR A 151 5.11 -6.61 23.07
C THR A 151 6.25 -5.62 22.86
N LYS A 152 7.47 -5.95 23.30
CA LYS A 152 8.66 -5.10 23.09
C LYS A 152 8.96 -4.92 21.60
N GLN A 153 8.92 -6.01 20.84
CA GLN A 153 9.16 -6.02 19.41
C GLN A 153 8.18 -5.08 18.68
N MET A 154 6.90 -5.11 19.06
CA MET A 154 5.90 -4.21 18.50
C MET A 154 6.07 -2.75 18.89
N LEU A 155 6.39 -2.48 20.17
CA LEU A 155 6.67 -1.11 20.61
C LEU A 155 7.87 -0.50 19.87
N ASN A 156 8.87 -1.32 19.53
CA ASN A 156 10.02 -0.88 18.73
C ASN A 156 9.66 -0.62 17.24
N MET A 157 8.55 -1.16 16.73
CA MET A 157 8.06 -0.87 15.38
C MET A 157 7.23 0.43 15.29
N LEU A 158 6.64 0.90 16.40
CA LEU A 158 5.79 2.10 16.42
C LEU A 158 6.49 3.37 15.87
N PRO A 159 7.76 3.67 16.22
CA PRO A 159 8.43 4.84 15.65
C PRO A 159 8.52 4.77 14.12
N VAL A 160 8.81 3.58 13.57
CA VAL A 160 8.85 3.37 12.12
C VAL A 160 7.46 3.56 11.51
N MET A 161 6.42 3.06 12.17
CA MET A 161 5.03 3.28 11.77
C MET A 161 4.69 4.78 11.67
N CYS A 162 5.05 5.57 12.70
CA CYS A 162 4.85 7.02 12.70
C CYS A 162 5.56 7.71 11.53
N VAL A 163 6.81 7.36 11.26
CA VAL A 163 7.58 7.92 10.13
C VAL A 163 6.95 7.57 8.78
N THR A 164 6.35 6.37 8.66
CA THR A 164 5.69 5.93 7.41
C THR A 164 4.33 6.57 7.14
N PHE A 165 3.81 7.40 8.05
CA PHE A 165 2.55 8.11 7.85
C PHE A 165 2.62 9.13 6.71
N VAL A 166 3.73 9.89 6.62
CA VAL A 166 3.96 10.90 5.56
C VAL A 166 3.94 10.27 4.16
N PRO A 167 4.70 9.19 3.88
CA PRO A 167 4.59 8.44 2.64
C PRO A 167 3.19 7.94 2.30
N SER A 168 2.45 7.50 3.32
CA SER A 168 1.08 7.00 3.11
C SER A 168 0.14 8.12 2.65
N ALA A 169 0.33 9.34 3.17
CA ALA A 169 -0.39 10.51 2.68
C ALA A 169 -0.02 10.87 1.24
N MET A 170 1.23 10.64 0.80
CA MET A 170 1.65 10.89 -0.58
C MET A 170 0.98 9.96 -1.60
N ILE A 171 0.74 8.68 -1.25
CA ILE A 171 0.00 7.76 -2.11
C ILE A 171 -1.41 8.30 -2.41
N ALA A 172 -2.07 8.91 -1.41
CA ALA A 172 -3.37 9.53 -1.61
C ALA A 172 -3.33 10.70 -2.61
N GLN A 173 -2.24 11.46 -2.67
CA GLN A 173 -2.10 12.59 -3.60
C GLN A 173 -2.06 12.16 -5.07
N ILE A 174 -1.47 10.99 -5.36
CA ILE A 174 -1.41 10.42 -6.72
C ILE A 174 -2.82 10.26 -7.29
N ASN A 175 -3.74 9.73 -6.48
CA ASN A 175 -5.10 9.42 -6.91
C ASN A 175 -6.04 10.64 -6.87
N THR A 176 -5.63 11.72 -6.22
CA THR A 176 -6.49 12.89 -5.98
C THR A 176 -5.92 14.15 -6.61
N LEU A 177 -4.95 14.80 -5.96
CA LEU A 177 -4.39 16.08 -6.39
C LEU A 177 -3.71 15.99 -7.76
N PHE A 178 -2.94 14.93 -8.02
CA PHE A 178 -2.25 14.79 -9.29
C PHE A 178 -3.22 14.50 -10.44
N VAL A 179 -4.28 13.72 -10.20
CA VAL A 179 -5.36 13.54 -11.18
C VAL A 179 -6.07 14.86 -11.43
N LYS A 180 -6.36 15.64 -10.37
CA LYS A 180 -7.02 16.95 -10.48
C LYS A 180 -6.16 17.98 -11.23
N GLN A 181 -4.84 17.93 -11.11
CA GLN A 181 -3.95 18.73 -11.97
C GLN A 181 -4.16 18.35 -13.44
N GLY A 182 -4.17 17.04 -13.73
CA GLY A 182 -4.33 16.51 -15.08
C GLY A 182 -5.65 16.90 -15.77
N THR A 183 -6.74 17.11 -15.03
CA THR A 183 -8.02 17.54 -15.61
C THR A 183 -7.98 18.97 -16.16
N THR A 184 -7.06 19.82 -15.67
CA THR A 184 -6.88 21.20 -16.14
C THR A 184 -5.96 21.33 -17.34
N LEU A 185 -5.31 20.23 -17.76
CA LEU A 185 -4.30 20.22 -18.82
C LEU A 185 -4.87 19.72 -20.15
N ASN A 186 -4.17 20.04 -21.24
CA ASN A 186 -4.49 19.48 -22.54
C ASN A 186 -4.03 18.02 -22.62
N ALA A 187 -5.01 17.12 -22.66
CA ALA A 187 -4.80 15.67 -22.68
C ALA A 187 -4.73 15.06 -24.09
N ARG A 188 -4.74 15.88 -25.14
CA ARG A 188 -4.66 15.43 -26.53
C ARG A 188 -3.23 14.99 -26.87
N ILE A 189 -3.09 13.84 -27.53
CA ILE A 189 -1.78 13.27 -27.90
C ILE A 189 -1.58 13.28 -29.41
N ILE A 190 -2.40 12.53 -30.14
CA ILE A 190 -2.34 12.42 -31.61
C ILE A 190 -3.77 12.56 -32.15
N GLY A 191 -3.97 13.48 -33.09
CA GLY A 191 -5.27 13.72 -33.72
C GLY A 191 -6.36 14.09 -32.70
N ASN A 192 -7.45 13.32 -32.67
CA ASN A 192 -8.58 13.49 -31.75
C ASN A 192 -8.51 12.58 -30.50
N PHE A 193 -7.42 11.82 -30.31
CA PHE A 193 -7.28 10.95 -29.15
C PHE A 193 -6.83 11.76 -27.92
N SER A 194 -7.63 11.69 -26.84
CA SER A 194 -7.32 12.30 -25.54
C SER A 194 -7.22 11.23 -24.47
N ILE A 195 -6.14 11.27 -23.68
CA ILE A 195 -5.97 10.34 -22.56
C ILE A 195 -6.76 10.83 -21.34
N PRO A 196 -7.53 9.97 -20.66
CA PRO A 196 -8.16 10.36 -19.41
C PRO A 196 -7.11 10.67 -18.33
N PRO A 197 -7.21 11.79 -17.58
CA PRO A 197 -6.20 12.19 -16.60
C PRO A 197 -5.81 11.10 -15.60
N ALA A 198 -6.77 10.30 -15.15
CA ALA A 198 -6.53 9.19 -14.23
C ALA A 198 -5.60 8.11 -14.83
N SER A 199 -5.57 7.94 -16.15
CA SER A 199 -4.75 6.94 -16.82
C SER A 199 -3.24 7.23 -16.73
N ILE A 200 -2.85 8.45 -16.36
CA ILE A 200 -1.43 8.78 -16.12
C ILE A 200 -0.87 8.03 -14.91
N SER A 201 -1.71 7.61 -13.96
CA SER A 201 -1.32 6.73 -12.86
C SER A 201 -0.69 5.41 -13.35
N ALA A 202 -1.01 4.95 -14.57
CA ALA A 202 -0.37 3.78 -15.16
C ALA A 202 1.17 3.92 -15.26
N PHE A 203 1.68 5.15 -15.45
CA PHE A 203 3.12 5.40 -15.46
C PHE A 203 3.77 5.17 -14.11
N VAL A 204 3.06 5.37 -12.98
CA VAL A 204 3.56 5.00 -11.65
C VAL A 204 3.74 3.49 -11.59
N THR A 205 2.74 2.71 -12.02
CA THR A 205 2.82 1.25 -12.03
C THR A 205 3.94 0.73 -12.93
N VAL A 206 4.06 1.26 -14.14
CA VAL A 206 5.15 0.87 -15.06
C VAL A 206 6.51 1.22 -14.46
N SER A 207 6.67 2.45 -13.94
CA SER A 207 7.93 2.88 -13.34
C SER A 207 8.27 2.11 -12.06
N LEU A 208 7.28 1.69 -11.28
CA LEU A 208 7.43 0.83 -10.12
C LEU A 208 7.99 -0.54 -10.54
N LEU A 209 7.36 -1.19 -11.52
CA LEU A 209 7.78 -2.50 -12.02
C LEU A 209 9.20 -2.46 -12.58
N VAL A 210 9.50 -1.44 -13.40
CA VAL A 210 10.86 -1.25 -13.96
C VAL A 210 11.86 -1.01 -12.83
N SER A 211 11.54 -0.15 -11.87
CA SER A 211 12.41 0.11 -10.72
C SER A 211 12.68 -1.13 -9.87
N ILE A 212 11.68 -1.98 -9.64
CA ILE A 212 11.84 -3.26 -8.93
C ILE A 212 12.82 -4.17 -9.68
N VAL A 213 12.62 -4.34 -11.00
CA VAL A 213 13.51 -5.18 -11.81
C VAL A 213 14.94 -4.64 -11.79
N LEU A 214 15.13 -3.33 -11.93
CA LEU A 214 16.43 -2.69 -11.85
C LEU A 214 17.06 -2.86 -10.46
N TYR A 215 16.26 -2.72 -9.40
CA TYR A 215 16.72 -2.93 -8.03
C TYR A 215 17.24 -4.36 -7.83
N ASP A 216 16.43 -5.38 -8.15
CA ASP A 216 16.79 -6.77 -7.89
C ASP A 216 17.90 -7.29 -8.81
N ARG A 217 17.86 -6.92 -10.10
CA ARG A 217 18.80 -7.47 -11.10
C ARG A 217 20.12 -6.72 -11.16
N VAL A 218 20.12 -5.42 -10.91
CA VAL A 218 21.31 -4.57 -11.07
C VAL A 218 21.80 -4.11 -9.70
N PHE A 219 21.00 -3.37 -8.95
CA PHE A 219 21.43 -2.75 -7.70
C PHE A 219 21.83 -3.80 -6.66
N VAL A 220 21.01 -4.81 -6.39
CA VAL A 220 21.30 -5.86 -5.39
C VAL A 220 22.56 -6.62 -5.76
N LYS A 221 22.76 -6.96 -7.06
CA LYS A 221 23.97 -7.66 -7.51
C LYS A 221 25.24 -6.84 -7.28
N ILE A 222 25.17 -5.52 -7.47
CA ILE A 222 26.30 -4.62 -7.26
C ILE A 222 26.50 -4.42 -5.75
N ALA A 223 25.47 -3.98 -5.03
CA ALA A 223 25.53 -3.67 -3.61
C ALA A 223 25.98 -4.87 -2.76
N ARG A 224 25.52 -6.09 -3.07
CA ARG A 224 25.94 -7.31 -2.37
C ARG A 224 27.46 -7.52 -2.41
N LYS A 225 28.14 -7.12 -3.50
CA LYS A 225 29.62 -7.23 -3.59
C LYS A 225 30.33 -6.33 -2.57
N PHE A 226 29.72 -5.22 -2.20
CA PHE A 226 30.30 -4.24 -1.28
C PHE A 226 29.83 -4.44 0.16
N THR A 227 28.55 -4.77 0.35
CA THR A 227 27.94 -4.85 1.69
C THR A 227 27.95 -6.26 2.28
N GLY A 228 28.12 -7.29 1.46
CA GLY A 228 27.94 -8.69 1.86
C GLY A 228 26.50 -9.07 2.23
N ASN A 229 25.55 -8.13 2.16
CA ASN A 229 24.15 -8.38 2.53
C ASN A 229 23.41 -9.07 1.37
N PRO A 230 22.70 -10.19 1.59
CA PRO A 230 21.92 -10.86 0.54
C PRO A 230 20.89 -9.92 -0.12
N ARG A 231 20.35 -8.95 0.62
CA ARG A 231 19.41 -7.93 0.14
C ARG A 231 20.09 -6.70 -0.48
N GLY A 232 21.41 -6.67 -0.57
CA GLY A 232 22.18 -5.52 -1.07
C GLY A 232 22.35 -4.42 -0.03
N ILE A 233 21.27 -3.91 0.55
CA ILE A 233 21.29 -2.92 1.65
C ILE A 233 20.32 -3.34 2.76
N THR A 234 20.39 -2.69 3.93
CA THR A 234 19.42 -2.96 5.00
C THR A 234 18.04 -2.43 4.64
N LEU A 235 16.97 -3.03 5.21
CA LEU A 235 15.60 -2.58 4.97
C LEU A 235 15.39 -1.12 5.38
N LEU A 236 15.97 -0.71 6.51
CA LEU A 236 15.93 0.69 6.96
C LEU A 236 16.63 1.64 5.99
N GLN A 237 17.78 1.26 5.42
CA GLN A 237 18.45 2.05 4.39
C GLN A 237 17.59 2.16 3.13
N ARG A 238 16.98 1.04 2.68
CA ARG A 238 16.07 1.02 1.53
C ARG A 238 14.85 1.93 1.75
N MET A 239 14.24 1.89 2.94
CA MET A 239 13.17 2.80 3.32
C MET A 239 13.66 4.26 3.32
N GLY A 240 14.81 4.54 3.92
CA GLY A 240 15.41 5.88 3.94
C GLY A 240 15.64 6.44 2.53
N THR A 241 16.16 5.64 1.60
CA THR A 241 16.30 6.06 0.20
C THR A 241 14.96 6.37 -0.47
N GLY A 242 13.91 5.59 -0.18
CA GLY A 242 12.57 5.87 -0.68
C GLY A 242 11.98 7.18 -0.15
N LEU A 243 12.23 7.51 1.12
CA LEU A 243 11.84 8.81 1.71
C LEU A 243 12.53 9.99 1.02
N ILE A 244 13.81 9.83 0.66
CA ILE A 244 14.55 10.85 -0.11
C ILE A 244 13.91 11.05 -1.49
N PHE A 245 13.56 9.97 -2.18
CA PHE A 245 12.85 10.08 -3.45
C PHE A 245 11.48 10.74 -3.30
N HIS A 246 10.74 10.45 -2.24
CA HIS A 246 9.48 11.16 -1.94
C HIS A 246 9.67 12.67 -1.75
N MET A 247 10.74 13.11 -1.08
CA MET A 247 11.07 14.54 -1.02
C MET A 247 11.33 15.12 -2.42
N LEU A 248 12.09 14.43 -3.26
CA LEU A 248 12.35 14.84 -4.64
C LEU A 248 11.06 14.91 -5.49
N VAL A 249 10.14 13.94 -5.33
CA VAL A 249 8.83 13.94 -5.99
C VAL A 249 8.06 15.22 -5.63
N MET A 250 8.02 15.59 -4.34
CA MET A 250 7.30 16.78 -3.89
C MET A 250 7.94 18.08 -4.39
N THR A 251 9.27 18.12 -4.46
CA THR A 251 10.00 19.24 -5.07
C THR A 251 9.63 19.38 -6.55
N VAL A 252 9.68 18.30 -7.33
CA VAL A 252 9.33 18.31 -8.76
C VAL A 252 7.86 18.67 -8.96
N ALA A 253 6.95 18.13 -8.15
CA ALA A 253 5.53 18.47 -8.21
C ALA A 253 5.29 19.97 -7.91
N SER A 254 6.02 20.54 -6.95
CA SER A 254 5.95 21.97 -6.64
C SER A 254 6.40 22.84 -7.81
N PHE A 255 7.53 22.51 -8.45
CA PHE A 255 8.00 23.23 -9.64
C PHE A 255 7.03 23.09 -10.81
N THR A 256 6.50 21.89 -11.02
CA THR A 256 5.52 21.61 -12.07
C THR A 256 4.25 22.44 -11.87
N GLU A 257 3.77 22.55 -10.63
CA GLU A 257 2.60 23.37 -10.31
C GLU A 257 2.88 24.87 -10.49
N ARG A 258 4.06 25.35 -10.07
CA ARG A 258 4.47 26.75 -10.31
C ARG A 258 4.49 27.08 -11.79
N TYR A 259 5.04 26.18 -12.61
CA TYR A 259 5.05 26.35 -14.06
C TYR A 259 3.63 26.35 -14.66
N ARG A 260 2.78 25.41 -14.23
CA ARG A 260 1.37 25.35 -14.63
C ARG A 260 0.62 26.64 -14.31
N LEU A 261 0.78 27.18 -13.10
CA LEU A 261 0.17 28.42 -12.66
C LEU A 261 0.71 29.63 -13.43
N LYS A 262 2.00 29.67 -13.76
CA LYS A 262 2.57 30.71 -14.62
C LYS A 262 1.93 30.71 -16.00
N VAL A 263 1.80 29.55 -16.64
CA VAL A 263 1.13 29.43 -17.94
C VAL A 263 -0.34 29.88 -17.84
N ALA A 264 -1.03 29.54 -16.74
CA ALA A 264 -2.39 30.03 -16.50
C ALA A 264 -2.46 31.55 -16.37
N ALA A 265 -1.48 32.17 -15.72
CA ALA A 265 -1.37 33.62 -15.57
C ALA A 265 -1.12 34.31 -16.91
N ASP A 266 -0.16 33.83 -17.68
CA ASP A 266 0.23 34.39 -18.98
C ASP A 266 -0.93 34.36 -20.00
N HIS A 267 -1.88 33.44 -19.83
CA HIS A 267 -3.07 33.32 -20.68
C HIS A 267 -4.34 33.93 -20.05
N GLY A 268 -4.26 34.55 -18.87
CA GLY A 268 -5.42 35.13 -18.18
C GLY A 268 -6.46 34.09 -17.70
N LEU A 269 -6.05 32.83 -17.53
CA LEU A 269 -6.93 31.69 -17.21
C LEU A 269 -6.94 31.31 -15.72
N ILE A 270 -6.29 32.08 -14.83
CA ILE A 270 -6.15 31.74 -13.39
C ILE A 270 -7.51 31.49 -12.71
N HIS A 271 -8.54 32.28 -13.05
CA HIS A 271 -9.86 32.21 -12.44
C HIS A 271 -10.92 31.52 -13.31
N GLN A 272 -10.54 31.02 -14.49
CA GLN A 272 -11.49 30.36 -15.39
C GLN A 272 -11.57 28.87 -15.09
N THR A 273 -12.76 28.40 -14.72
CA THR A 273 -13.06 27.00 -14.49
C THR A 273 -13.59 26.34 -15.77
N GLY A 274 -13.14 25.11 -16.06
CA GLY A 274 -13.60 24.33 -17.22
C GLY A 274 -12.81 24.54 -18.52
N VAL A 275 -11.95 25.55 -18.61
CA VAL A 275 -11.05 25.76 -19.76
C VAL A 275 -9.74 24.99 -19.53
N LYS A 276 -9.34 24.18 -20.51
CA LYS A 276 -8.06 23.46 -20.46
C LYS A 276 -6.92 24.41 -20.80
N LEU A 277 -5.86 24.37 -19.99
CA LEU A 277 -4.63 25.10 -20.27
C LEU A 277 -3.97 24.56 -21.55
N PRO A 278 -3.31 25.42 -22.34
CA PRO A 278 -2.53 25.02 -23.51
C PRO A 278 -1.19 24.37 -23.10
N LEU A 279 -1.26 23.46 -22.12
CA LEU A 279 -0.13 22.78 -21.53
C LEU A 279 -0.38 21.27 -21.61
N THR A 280 0.58 20.52 -22.15
CA THR A 280 0.42 19.08 -22.31
C THR A 280 0.33 18.38 -20.96
N ILE A 281 -0.53 17.37 -20.88
CA ILE A 281 -0.68 16.55 -19.68
C ILE A 281 0.61 15.80 -19.28
N PHE A 282 1.53 15.60 -20.23
CA PHE A 282 2.84 14.98 -19.99
C PHE A 282 3.79 15.83 -19.15
N VAL A 283 3.48 17.09 -18.89
CA VAL A 283 4.23 17.92 -17.92
C VAL A 283 4.18 17.31 -16.51
N LEU A 284 3.16 16.52 -16.19
CA LEU A 284 3.08 15.79 -14.92
C LEU A 284 3.94 14.52 -14.90
N LEU A 285 4.39 14.01 -16.06
CA LEU A 285 5.06 12.72 -16.16
C LEU A 285 6.26 12.54 -15.21
N PRO A 286 7.15 13.54 -15.01
CA PRO A 286 8.29 13.41 -14.11
C PRO A 286 7.89 13.04 -12.68
N GLN A 287 6.83 13.66 -12.14
CA GLN A 287 6.41 13.40 -10.76
C GLN A 287 5.76 12.01 -10.60
N PHE A 288 5.08 11.50 -11.64
CA PHE A 288 4.52 10.14 -11.65
C PHE A 288 5.61 9.07 -11.77
N VAL A 289 6.60 9.27 -12.64
CA VAL A 289 7.73 8.33 -12.80
C VAL A 289 8.58 8.29 -11.53
N LEU A 290 8.95 9.45 -10.98
CA LEU A 290 9.71 9.52 -9.73
C LEU A 290 8.95 8.88 -8.56
N MET A 291 7.61 9.01 -8.53
CA MET A 291 6.79 8.38 -7.52
C MET A 291 6.83 6.84 -7.62
N GLY A 292 6.69 6.27 -8.81
CA GLY A 292 6.81 4.82 -9.00
C GLY A 292 8.18 4.28 -8.57
N MET A 293 9.25 5.02 -8.85
CA MET A 293 10.58 4.71 -8.33
C MET A 293 10.65 4.80 -6.81
N ALA A 294 10.12 5.86 -6.20
CA ALA A 294 10.12 6.01 -4.75
C ALA A 294 9.38 4.86 -4.04
N ASP A 295 8.24 4.44 -4.57
CA ASP A 295 7.43 3.36 -4.03
C ASP A 295 8.15 1.99 -4.12
N ALA A 296 8.97 1.77 -5.16
CA ALA A 296 9.79 0.57 -5.31
C ALA A 296 10.80 0.41 -4.15
N PHE A 297 11.30 1.54 -3.63
CA PHE A 297 12.20 1.55 -2.48
C PHE A 297 11.43 1.53 -1.17
N LEU A 298 10.40 2.36 -1.04
CA LEU A 298 9.75 2.59 0.25
C LEU A 298 8.65 1.58 0.58
N VAL A 299 7.69 1.36 -0.32
CA VAL A 299 6.51 0.53 -0.03
C VAL A 299 6.91 -0.94 0.09
N VAL A 300 7.77 -1.41 -0.81
CA VAL A 300 8.30 -2.79 -0.77
C VAL A 300 9.09 -3.02 0.51
N ALA A 301 10.01 -2.12 0.85
CA ALA A 301 10.82 -2.25 2.07
C ALA A 301 9.98 -2.13 3.34
N LYS A 302 8.96 -1.26 3.35
CA LYS A 302 8.03 -1.11 4.47
C LYS A 302 7.31 -2.43 4.75
N LEU A 303 6.73 -3.05 3.73
CA LEU A 303 6.03 -4.33 3.86
C LEU A 303 6.96 -5.44 4.35
N GLU A 304 8.16 -5.55 3.77
CA GLU A 304 9.15 -6.54 4.18
C GLU A 304 9.65 -6.29 5.61
N PHE A 305 9.86 -5.03 6.00
CA PHE A 305 10.27 -4.66 7.35
C PHE A 305 9.23 -5.05 8.39
N PHE A 306 7.96 -4.67 8.20
CA PHE A 306 6.93 -5.02 9.17
C PHE A 306 6.63 -6.51 9.20
N TYR A 307 6.78 -7.22 8.08
CA TYR A 307 6.65 -8.68 8.07
C TYR A 307 7.81 -9.37 8.83
N ASP A 308 9.05 -8.96 8.59
CA ASP A 308 10.24 -9.53 9.24
C ASP A 308 10.32 -9.17 10.73
N GLN A 309 9.89 -7.96 11.09
CA GLN A 309 9.93 -7.46 12.46
C GLN A 309 8.66 -7.78 13.24
N ALA A 310 7.61 -8.34 12.63
CA ALA A 310 6.45 -8.81 13.37
C ALA A 310 6.74 -10.15 14.07
N PRO A 311 6.22 -10.35 15.30
CA PRO A 311 6.21 -11.66 15.93
C PRO A 311 5.57 -12.73 15.03
N GLU A 312 5.96 -14.00 15.18
CA GLU A 312 5.44 -15.09 14.33
C GLU A 312 3.92 -15.25 14.42
N SER A 313 3.37 -15.06 15.61
CA SER A 313 1.93 -15.05 15.89
C SER A 313 1.20 -13.86 15.23
N MET A 314 1.93 -12.90 14.65
CA MET A 314 1.44 -11.57 14.28
C MET A 314 1.91 -11.08 12.89
N LYS A 315 2.50 -11.96 12.08
CA LYS A 315 3.01 -11.58 10.74
C LYS A 315 1.95 -10.95 9.83
N SER A 316 0.69 -11.38 9.93
CA SER A 316 -0.42 -10.81 9.14
C SER A 316 -0.81 -9.38 9.55
N LEU A 317 -0.56 -8.98 10.80
CA LEU A 317 -0.81 -7.63 11.28
C LEU A 317 0.25 -6.65 10.78
N GLY A 318 1.50 -7.09 10.63
CA GLY A 318 2.56 -6.26 10.05
C GLY A 318 2.28 -5.85 8.59
N THR A 319 1.49 -6.64 7.87
CA THR A 319 1.16 -6.41 6.45
C THR A 319 -0.19 -5.73 6.20
N SER A 320 -1.00 -5.52 7.24
CA SER A 320 -2.33 -4.89 7.16
C SER A 320 -2.22 -3.38 7.34
#